data_AF-A0A6F8XPX2-F1
#
_entry.id   AF-A0A6F8XPX2-F1
#
_cell.length_a   1.000
_cell.length_b   1.000
_cell.length_c   1.000
_cell.angle_alpha   90.00
_cell.angle_beta   90.00
_cell.angle_gamma   90.00
#
_symmetry.space_group_name_H-M   'P 1'
#
loop_
_entity.id
_entity.type
_entity.pdbx_description
1 polymer ?
#
loop_
_entity_poly.entity_id
_entity_poly.type
_entity_poly.pdbx_seq_one_letter_code
_entity_poly.pdbx_strand_id
1 'polypeptide(L)'
;MPDSVGKPRRYRELTGLRLGTLVDRLRESLLFLPTVMLISALVLAEFFDHLDHRKIGPVIPERFQFAPEVVTVLLSTIAGAMITAAAVVFSLLLISLHLVSRQFSPRVLRGFWRDRFSHLLIGLLLSTFAFCVVALARVDVAQEFAPPYTVLFALVLTLGSVLGIVAYLDRVIRQQYIGNIMRRVLAESLYLIAGLPYGRHSGGQVGEPVTPPSRARSAPRW
;
A
#
# COMPACT_ATOMS: atom_id res chain seq x y z
N MET A 1 29.26 46.42 -38.17
CA MET A 1 28.65 46.31 -36.83
C MET A 1 28.18 44.86 -36.67
N PRO A 2 28.81 44.06 -35.80
CA PRO A 2 28.61 42.61 -35.78
C PRO A 2 27.50 42.18 -34.80
N ASP A 3 26.61 41.33 -35.31
CA ASP A 3 25.99 40.14 -34.71
C ASP A 3 25.97 40.02 -33.18
N SER A 4 24.91 40.51 -32.55
CA SER A 4 24.53 40.11 -31.18
C SER A 4 23.72 38.81 -31.21
N VAL A 5 24.41 37.69 -31.36
CA VAL A 5 23.84 36.34 -31.18
C VAL A 5 23.41 36.19 -29.72
N GLY A 6 22.10 36.28 -29.48
CA GLY A 6 21.49 35.99 -28.19
C GLY A 6 21.74 34.54 -27.80
N LYS A 7 22.52 34.33 -26.74
CA LYS A 7 22.72 33.02 -26.10
C LYS A 7 21.36 32.43 -25.67
N PRO A 8 21.02 31.17 -26.02
CA PRO A 8 19.82 30.55 -25.50
C PRO A 8 19.99 30.20 -24.01
N ARG A 9 19.29 30.94 -23.15
CA ARG A 9 19.08 30.66 -21.71
C ARG A 9 18.15 29.43 -21.51
N ARG A 10 18.52 28.25 -22.01
CA ARG A 10 17.56 27.11 -22.05
C ARG A 10 18.11 25.77 -21.56
N TYR A 11 18.79 25.77 -20.42
CA TYR A 11 19.27 24.52 -19.79
C TYR A 11 18.65 24.20 -18.42
N ARG A 12 17.94 25.14 -17.78
CA ARG A 12 17.51 25.00 -16.37
C ARG A 12 16.14 24.36 -16.16
N GLU A 13 15.36 24.16 -17.22
CA GLU A 13 14.01 23.56 -17.15
C GLU A 13 13.98 22.05 -17.42
N LEU A 14 15.05 21.47 -17.95
CA LEU A 14 15.09 20.04 -18.29
C LEU A 14 15.31 19.11 -17.09
N THR A 15 15.89 19.62 -16.00
CA THR A 15 16.09 18.85 -14.76
C THR A 15 14.78 18.63 -14.01
N GLY A 16 13.86 19.60 -14.02
CA GLY A 16 12.56 19.47 -13.35
C GLY A 16 11.67 18.40 -14.00
N LEU A 17 11.68 18.31 -15.34
CA LEU A 17 10.91 17.31 -16.09
C LEU A 17 11.52 15.90 -16.03
N ARG A 18 12.85 15.78 -15.91
CA ARG A 18 13.52 14.50 -15.67
C ARG A 18 13.30 13.98 -14.25
N LEU A 19 13.30 14.85 -13.25
CA LEU A 19 12.94 14.44 -11.88
C LEU A 19 11.46 14.02 -11.80
N GLY A 20 10.54 14.72 -12.46
CA GLY A 20 9.12 14.33 -12.48
C GLY A 20 8.90 12.96 -13.12
N THR A 21 9.53 12.70 -14.28
CA THR A 21 9.40 11.40 -14.98
C THR A 21 10.16 10.26 -14.27
N LEU A 22 11.26 10.55 -13.57
CA LEU A 22 11.93 9.58 -12.68
C LEU A 22 11.07 9.31 -11.45
N VAL A 23 10.44 10.31 -10.84
CA VAL A 23 9.52 10.14 -9.71
C VAL A 23 8.26 9.38 -10.12
N ASP A 24 7.76 9.55 -11.35
CA ASP A 24 6.63 8.78 -11.87
C ASP A 24 7.02 7.31 -12.15
N ARG A 25 8.19 7.05 -12.73
CA ARG A 25 8.73 5.67 -12.90
C ARG A 25 9.16 5.02 -11.58
N LEU A 26 9.57 5.82 -10.59
CA LEU A 26 9.89 5.35 -9.24
C LEU A 26 8.62 5.15 -8.40
N ARG A 27 7.55 5.91 -8.64
CA ARG A 27 6.20 5.64 -8.11
C ARG A 27 5.58 4.37 -8.70
N GLU A 28 6.04 3.93 -9.86
CA GLU A 28 5.76 2.58 -10.40
C GLU A 28 6.62 1.49 -9.73
N SER A 29 7.73 1.85 -9.07
CA SER A 29 8.56 0.92 -8.29
C SER A 29 8.02 0.78 -6.87
N LEU A 30 7.64 -0.46 -6.51
CA LEU A 30 7.08 -0.86 -5.21
C LEU A 30 7.89 -0.39 -3.98
N LEU A 31 9.18 -0.08 -4.15
CA LEU A 31 10.12 0.20 -3.06
C LEU A 31 10.37 1.69 -2.80
N PHE A 32 9.83 2.60 -3.60
CA PHE A 32 10.09 4.03 -3.41
C PHE A 32 9.36 4.60 -2.18
N LEU A 33 8.08 4.24 -1.97
CA LEU A 33 7.32 4.73 -0.82
C LEU A 33 7.92 4.27 0.53
N PRO A 34 8.28 2.99 0.71
CA PRO A 34 8.94 2.53 1.93
C PRO A 34 10.30 3.18 2.18
N THR A 35 11.12 3.38 1.14
CA THR A 35 12.45 3.99 1.30
C THR A 35 12.36 5.46 1.68
N VAL A 36 11.41 6.21 1.12
CA VAL A 36 11.17 7.60 1.52
C VAL A 36 10.69 7.70 2.97
N MET A 37 9.77 6.81 3.40
CA MET A 37 9.34 6.79 4.81
C MET A 37 10.50 6.47 5.75
N LEU A 38 11.33 5.48 5.40
CA LEU A 38 12.51 5.13 6.18
C LEU A 38 13.50 6.30 6.30
N ILE A 39 13.83 6.94 5.18
CA ILE A 39 14.69 8.14 5.17
C ILE A 39 14.07 9.26 6.01
N SER A 40 12.76 9.47 5.92
CA SER A 40 12.08 10.49 6.71
C SER A 40 12.18 10.19 8.22
N ALA A 41 12.08 8.93 8.63
CA ALA A 41 12.21 8.54 10.03
C ALA A 41 13.64 8.72 10.56
N LEU A 42 14.66 8.43 9.75
CA LEU A 42 16.06 8.72 10.07
C LEU A 42 16.29 10.23 10.28
N VAL A 43 15.75 11.06 9.38
CA VAL A 43 15.84 12.53 9.50
C VAL A 43 15.09 13.03 10.74
N LEU A 44 13.91 12.49 11.03
CA LEU A 44 13.16 12.85 12.23
C LEU A 44 13.88 12.43 13.51
N ALA A 45 14.54 11.28 13.53
CA ALA A 45 15.33 10.83 14.68
C ALA A 45 16.45 11.82 15.02
N GLU A 46 17.23 12.23 14.02
CA GLU A 46 18.27 13.26 14.19
C GLU A 46 17.68 14.60 14.63
N PHE A 47 16.51 14.97 14.08
CA PHE A 47 15.84 16.22 14.45
C PHE A 47 15.37 16.24 15.92
N PHE A 48 14.74 15.14 16.39
CA PHE A 48 14.28 15.03 17.77
C PHE A 48 15.44 14.93 18.77
N ASP A 49 16.49 14.16 18.45
CA ASP A 49 17.71 14.11 19.26
C ASP A 49 18.34 15.50 19.39
N HIS A 50 18.40 16.27 18.29
CA HIS A 50 18.91 17.63 18.31
C HIS A 50 18.06 18.60 19.16
N LEU A 51 16.74 18.42 19.17
CA LEU A 51 15.83 19.21 20.01
C LEU A 51 16.00 18.88 21.49
N ASP A 52 16.09 17.59 21.82
CA ASP A 52 16.33 17.11 23.18
C ASP A 52 17.67 17.64 23.72
N HIS A 53 18.75 17.53 22.93
CA HIS A 53 20.09 17.97 23.35
C HIS A 53 20.19 19.47 23.63
N ARG A 54 19.45 20.31 22.89
CA ARG A 54 19.47 21.76 23.10
C ARG A 54 18.51 22.22 24.21
N LYS A 55 17.74 21.30 24.82
CA LYS A 55 16.62 21.62 25.74
C LYS A 55 15.67 22.67 25.16
N ILE A 56 15.48 22.68 23.84
CA ILE A 56 14.61 23.66 23.16
C ILE A 56 13.21 23.05 23.10
N GLY A 57 12.36 23.41 24.07
CA GLY A 57 10.97 23.00 24.11
C GLY A 57 10.29 23.32 25.45
N PRO A 58 8.95 23.18 25.55
CA PRO A 58 8.24 23.32 26.82
C PRO A 58 8.81 22.37 27.89
N VAL A 59 8.86 22.81 29.15
CA VAL A 59 9.28 21.96 30.27
C VAL A 59 8.32 20.78 30.34
N ILE A 60 8.84 19.58 30.05
CA ILE A 60 8.03 18.36 30.09
C ILE A 60 7.76 18.02 31.57
N PRO A 61 6.50 17.72 31.94
CA PRO A 61 6.16 17.30 33.30
C PRO A 61 6.98 16.09 33.74
N GLU A 62 7.41 16.04 35.00
CA GLU A 62 8.22 14.93 35.56
C GLU A 62 7.64 13.54 35.31
N ARG A 63 6.31 13.43 35.15
CA ARG A 63 5.61 12.18 34.81
C ARG A 63 6.02 11.54 33.49
N PHE A 64 6.63 12.30 32.58
CA PHE A 64 7.10 11.83 31.28
C PHE A 64 8.62 11.72 31.20
N GLN A 65 9.32 11.90 32.33
CA GLN A 65 10.75 11.64 32.42
C GLN A 65 10.94 10.17 32.81
N PHE A 66 11.61 9.42 31.93
CA PHE A 66 11.86 8.01 32.12
C PHE A 66 13.36 7.79 32.40
N ALA A 67 13.67 6.84 33.27
CA ALA A 67 15.04 6.39 33.48
C ALA A 67 15.61 5.79 32.18
N PRO A 68 16.89 6.05 31.84
CA PRO A 68 17.51 5.50 30.64
C PRO A 68 17.42 3.98 30.51
N GLU A 69 17.47 3.22 31.62
CA GLU A 69 17.33 1.76 31.54
C GLU A 69 15.93 1.35 31.07
N VAL A 70 14.88 2.01 31.59
CA VAL A 70 13.48 1.75 31.20
C VAL A 70 13.28 2.03 29.72
N VAL A 71 13.84 3.14 29.23
CA VAL A 71 13.76 3.53 27.81
C VAL A 71 14.50 2.55 26.91
N THR A 72 15.68 2.09 27.32
CA THR A 72 16.47 1.11 26.57
C THR A 72 15.71 -0.21 26.42
N VAL A 73 15.09 -0.70 27.51
CA VAL A 73 14.25 -1.90 27.47
C VAL A 73 13.02 -1.69 26.58
N LEU A 74 12.36 -0.54 26.70
CA LEU A 74 11.16 -0.21 25.94
C LEU A 74 11.46 -0.15 24.42
N LEU A 75 12.45 0.64 24.02
CA LEU A 75 12.80 0.82 22.61
C LEU A 75 13.32 -0.46 21.97
N SER A 76 14.10 -1.28 22.70
CA SER A 76 14.59 -2.57 22.18
C SER A 76 13.46 -3.58 21.99
N THR A 77 12.51 -3.62 22.93
CA THR A 77 11.29 -4.44 22.80
C THR A 77 10.46 -4.02 21.59
N ILE A 78 10.25 -2.72 21.41
CA ILE A 78 9.50 -2.18 20.25
C ILE A 78 10.24 -2.50 18.96
N ALA A 79 11.55 -2.27 18.87
CA ALA A 79 12.33 -2.59 17.68
C ALA A 79 12.20 -4.08 17.30
N GLY A 80 12.35 -4.98 18.27
CA GLY A 80 12.15 -6.42 18.06
C GLY A 80 10.74 -6.78 17.57
N ALA A 81 9.71 -6.18 18.15
CA ALA A 81 8.32 -6.37 17.72
C ALA A 81 8.07 -5.83 16.29
N MET A 82 8.67 -4.70 15.92
CA MET A 82 8.47 -4.09 14.60
C MET A 82 9.17 -4.85 13.48
N ILE A 83 10.38 -5.36 13.69
CA ILE A 83 11.08 -6.16 12.66
C ILE A 83 10.36 -7.49 12.40
N THR A 84 9.85 -8.13 13.47
CA THR A 84 9.07 -9.37 13.36
C THR A 84 7.73 -9.12 12.65
N ALA A 85 7.00 -8.06 13.02
CA ALA A 85 5.79 -7.66 12.32
C ALA A 85 6.04 -7.34 10.83
N ALA A 86 7.13 -6.65 10.52
CA ALA A 86 7.52 -6.36 9.14
C ALA A 86 7.78 -7.64 8.33
N ALA A 87 8.47 -8.63 8.92
CA ALA A 87 8.71 -9.92 8.28
C ALA A 87 7.41 -10.70 8.01
N VAL A 88 6.45 -10.65 8.94
CA VAL A 88 5.12 -11.26 8.75
C VAL A 88 4.36 -10.58 7.60
N VAL A 89 4.32 -9.25 7.58
CA VAL A 89 3.67 -8.50 6.49
C VAL A 89 4.34 -8.79 5.15
N PHE A 90 5.67 -8.83 5.10
CA PHE A 90 6.41 -9.20 3.89
C PHE A 90 6.03 -10.60 3.39
N SER A 91 5.94 -11.57 4.30
CA SER A 91 5.53 -12.93 3.96
C SER A 91 4.10 -12.97 3.41
N LEU A 92 3.16 -12.23 4.01
CA LEU A 92 1.79 -12.11 3.51
C LEU A 92 1.72 -11.50 2.11
N LEU A 93 2.60 -10.55 1.81
CA LEU A 93 2.69 -9.95 0.48
C LEU A 93 3.20 -10.93 -0.57
N LEU A 94 4.20 -11.74 -0.22
CA LEU A 94 4.66 -12.81 -1.09
C LEU A 94 3.54 -13.83 -1.36
N ILE A 95 2.81 -14.25 -0.33
CA ILE A 95 1.66 -15.16 -0.48
C ILE A 95 0.59 -14.56 -1.40
N SER A 96 0.26 -13.28 -1.20
CA SER A 96 -0.70 -12.56 -2.05
C SER A 96 -0.24 -12.53 -3.51
N LEU A 97 1.04 -12.22 -3.76
CA LEU A 97 1.62 -12.22 -5.09
C LEU A 97 1.54 -13.61 -5.76
N HIS A 98 1.83 -14.66 -5.00
CA HIS A 98 1.70 -16.04 -5.48
C HIS A 98 0.25 -16.39 -5.83
N LEU A 99 -0.73 -15.98 -5.02
CA LEU A 99 -2.15 -16.22 -5.29
C LEU A 99 -2.60 -15.50 -6.56
N VAL A 100 -2.20 -14.23 -6.73
CA VAL A 100 -2.54 -13.41 -7.91
C VAL A 100 -1.97 -14.04 -9.18
N SER A 101 -0.71 -14.49 -9.14
CA SER A 101 -0.05 -15.16 -10.27
C SER A 101 -0.78 -16.44 -10.70
N ARG A 102 -1.38 -17.18 -9.76
CA ARG A 102 -2.13 -18.42 -10.06
C ARG A 102 -3.56 -18.19 -10.54
N GLN A 103 -4.14 -17.01 -10.30
CA GLN A 103 -5.59 -16.79 -10.43
C GLN A 103 -6.01 -15.76 -11.49
N PHE A 104 -5.09 -15.01 -12.10
CA PHE A 104 -5.43 -13.95 -13.05
C PHE A 104 -4.65 -14.02 -14.37
N SER A 105 -5.38 -13.88 -15.48
CA SER A 105 -4.86 -13.71 -16.84
C SER A 105 -4.00 -12.41 -16.96
N PRO A 106 -2.93 -12.39 -17.79
CA PRO A 106 -1.95 -11.28 -17.91
C PRO A 106 -2.51 -9.87 -18.17
N ARG A 107 -3.82 -9.71 -18.44
CA ARG A 107 -4.50 -8.41 -18.61
C ARG A 107 -4.89 -7.71 -17.30
N VAL A 108 -5.05 -8.43 -16.19
CA VAL A 108 -5.40 -7.84 -14.87
C VAL A 108 -4.17 -7.36 -14.10
N LEU A 109 -2.98 -7.87 -14.46
CA LEU A 109 -1.69 -7.49 -13.87
C LEU A 109 -1.37 -5.99 -14.01
N ARG A 110 -1.86 -5.32 -15.06
CA ARG A 110 -1.62 -3.88 -15.27
C ARG A 110 -2.37 -2.97 -14.28
N GLY A 111 -3.40 -3.48 -13.60
CA GLY A 111 -4.15 -2.73 -12.58
C GLY A 111 -3.78 -3.05 -11.13
N PHE A 112 -3.11 -4.19 -10.88
CA PHE A 112 -2.93 -4.75 -9.54
C PHE A 112 -1.66 -4.29 -8.79
N TRP A 113 -0.69 -3.69 -9.47
CA TRP A 113 0.54 -3.15 -8.85
C TRP A 113 0.31 -1.88 -8.00
N ARG A 114 -0.96 -1.59 -7.66
CA ARG A 114 -1.39 -0.35 -7.01
C ARG A 114 -1.93 -0.55 -5.59
N ASP A 115 -1.56 -1.61 -4.88
CA ASP A 115 -1.88 -1.66 -3.45
C ASP A 115 -0.89 -0.80 -2.65
N ARG A 116 -1.11 0.51 -2.72
CA ARG A 116 -0.31 1.53 -2.02
C ARG A 116 -0.34 1.34 -0.51
N PHE A 117 -1.39 0.69 0.01
CA PHE A 117 -1.60 0.50 1.44
C PHE A 117 -0.58 -0.47 2.05
N SER A 118 -0.32 -1.59 1.38
CA SER A 118 0.69 -2.56 1.83
C SER A 118 2.09 -1.95 1.87
N HIS A 119 2.43 -1.13 0.89
CA HIS A 119 3.71 -0.41 0.86
C HIS A 119 3.82 0.63 1.98
N LEU A 120 2.72 1.34 2.26
CA LEU A 120 2.66 2.28 3.36
C LEU A 120 2.86 1.58 4.69
N LEU A 121 2.24 0.40 4.89
CA LEU A 121 2.44 -0.38 6.11
C LEU A 121 3.88 -0.85 6.27
N ILE A 122 4.49 -1.46 5.23
CA ILE A 122 5.90 -1.88 5.30
C ILE A 122 6.78 -0.67 5.63
N GLY A 123 6.56 0.45 4.92
CA GLY A 123 7.28 1.68 5.16
C GLY A 123 7.17 2.15 6.60
N LEU A 124 5.96 2.15 7.16
CA LEU A 124 5.68 2.54 8.55
C LEU A 124 6.37 1.60 9.56
N LEU A 125 6.31 0.29 9.36
CA LEU A 125 6.94 -0.69 10.24
C LEU A 125 8.47 -0.58 10.23
N LEU A 126 9.07 -0.50 9.04
CA LEU A 126 10.52 -0.32 8.90
C LEU A 126 11.00 1.03 9.42
N SER A 127 10.22 2.09 9.22
CA SER A 127 10.50 3.42 9.74
C SER A 127 10.49 3.43 11.27
N THR A 128 9.52 2.77 11.88
CA THR A 128 9.41 2.67 13.33
C THR A 128 10.55 1.86 13.92
N PHE A 129 10.88 0.73 13.29
CA PHE A 129 12.05 -0.05 13.64
C PHE A 129 13.34 0.77 13.58
N ALA A 130 13.60 1.44 12.45
CA ALA A 130 14.81 2.24 12.25
C ALA A 130 14.88 3.39 13.25
N PHE A 131 13.77 4.09 13.50
CA PHE A 131 13.69 5.13 14.51
C PHE A 131 14.07 4.60 15.89
N CYS A 132 13.53 3.45 16.31
CA CYS A 132 13.84 2.87 17.62
C CYS A 132 15.32 2.46 17.73
N VAL A 133 15.92 1.92 16.66
CA VAL A 133 17.35 1.55 16.65
C VAL A 133 18.25 2.78 16.74
N VAL A 134 17.94 3.86 16.00
CA VAL A 134 18.69 5.11 16.08
C VAL A 134 18.52 5.76 17.45
N ALA A 135 17.29 5.81 17.97
CA ALA A 135 17.02 6.32 19.31
C ALA A 135 17.79 5.53 20.38
N LEU A 136 17.81 4.20 20.31
CA LEU A 136 18.62 3.34 21.20
C LEU A 136 20.11 3.68 21.17
N ALA A 137 20.67 3.91 19.98
CA ALA A 137 22.08 4.27 19.84
C ALA A 137 22.42 5.63 20.45
N ARG A 138 21.42 6.47 20.74
CA ARG A 138 21.56 7.82 21.33
C ARG A 138 21.21 7.87 22.82
N VAL A 139 20.62 6.82 23.39
CA VAL A 139 20.34 6.76 24.83
C VAL A 139 21.65 6.64 25.59
N ASP A 140 21.98 7.67 26.37
CA ASP A 140 23.12 7.68 27.26
C ASP A 140 22.69 7.26 28.68
N VAL A 141 23.17 6.10 29.13
CA VAL A 141 22.87 5.55 30.46
C VAL A 141 23.57 6.30 31.59
N ALA A 142 24.53 7.18 31.28
CA ALA A 142 25.20 8.00 32.29
C ALA A 142 24.39 9.25 32.69
N GLN A 143 23.31 9.57 31.96
CA GLN A 143 22.43 10.70 32.28
C GLN A 143 21.31 10.29 33.24
N GLU A 144 20.80 11.25 34.02
CA GLU A 144 19.74 11.01 35.00
C GLU A 144 18.38 10.73 34.34
N PHE A 145 18.15 11.32 33.16
CA PHE A 145 16.89 11.17 32.42
C PHE A 145 17.15 10.95 30.94
N ALA A 146 16.34 10.07 30.34
CA ALA A 146 16.37 9.84 28.90
C ALA A 146 15.74 11.01 28.11
N PRO A 147 16.11 11.22 26.84
CA PRO A 147 15.55 12.26 25.96
C PRO A 147 14.02 12.12 25.81
N PRO A 148 13.20 12.98 26.46
CA PRO A 148 11.77 12.77 26.57
C PRO A 148 11.00 12.97 25.25
N TYR A 149 11.45 13.89 24.37
CA TYR A 149 10.78 14.11 23.08
C TYR A 149 10.96 12.90 22.16
N THR A 150 12.18 12.34 22.13
CA THR A 150 12.50 11.13 21.36
C THR A 150 11.65 9.94 21.79
N VAL A 151 11.48 9.73 23.10
CA VAL A 151 10.66 8.64 23.65
C VAL A 151 9.17 8.81 23.31
N LEU A 152 8.64 10.03 23.49
CA LEU A 152 7.24 10.31 23.18
C LEU A 152 6.95 10.08 21.69
N PHE A 153 7.85 10.52 20.82
CA PHE A 153 7.72 10.29 19.39
C PHE A 153 7.80 8.80 19.04
N ALA A 154 8.72 8.04 19.65
CA ALA A 154 8.80 6.58 19.49
C ALA A 154 7.46 5.92 19.82
N LEU A 155 6.83 6.34 20.92
CA LEU A 155 5.55 5.80 21.38
C LEU A 155 4.41 6.09 20.39
N VAL A 156 4.32 7.34 19.91
CA VAL A 156 3.34 7.74 18.88
C VAL A 156 3.52 6.93 17.60
N LEU A 157 4.77 6.79 17.15
CA LEU A 157 5.11 6.03 15.94
C LEU A 157 4.76 4.54 16.08
N THR A 158 4.97 3.98 17.27
CA THR A 158 4.59 2.60 17.62
C THR A 158 3.07 2.42 17.60
N LEU A 159 2.33 3.32 18.22
CA LEU A 159 0.86 3.29 18.19
C LEU A 159 0.33 3.40 16.75
N GLY A 160 0.90 4.29 15.95
CA GLY A 160 0.60 4.40 14.53
C GLY A 160 0.85 3.10 13.78
N SER A 161 1.97 2.43 14.05
CA SER A 161 2.30 1.12 13.46
C SER A 161 1.30 0.03 13.82
N VAL A 162 0.91 -0.06 15.10
CA VAL A 162 -0.10 -1.03 15.57
C VAL A 162 -1.44 -0.79 14.86
N LEU A 163 -1.91 0.46 14.80
CA LEU A 163 -3.14 0.80 14.08
C LEU A 163 -3.05 0.47 12.58
N GLY A 164 -1.89 0.73 11.98
CA GLY A 164 -1.60 0.35 10.59
C GLY A 164 -1.72 -1.14 10.35
N ILE A 165 -1.18 -1.97 11.26
CA ILE A 165 -1.30 -3.44 11.18
C ILE A 165 -2.77 -3.85 11.26
N VAL A 166 -3.52 -3.34 12.25
CA VAL A 166 -4.94 -3.68 12.41
C VAL A 166 -5.75 -3.32 11.17
N ALA A 167 -5.55 -2.13 10.62
CA ALA A 167 -6.22 -1.68 9.40
C ALA A 167 -5.86 -2.54 8.18
N TYR A 168 -4.62 -3.03 8.10
CA TYR A 168 -4.20 -3.94 7.04
C TYR A 168 -4.86 -5.31 7.15
N LEU A 169 -4.90 -5.89 8.35
CA LEU A 169 -5.56 -7.17 8.57
C LEU A 169 -7.03 -7.11 8.17
N ASP A 170 -7.74 -6.08 8.62
CA ASP A 170 -9.14 -5.83 8.28
C ASP A 170 -9.36 -5.71 6.75
N ARG A 171 -8.42 -5.07 6.04
CA ARG A 171 -8.44 -4.99 4.57
C ARG A 171 -8.20 -6.36 3.91
N VAL A 172 -7.20 -7.11 4.34
CA VAL A 172 -6.86 -8.43 3.78
C VAL A 172 -8.03 -9.40 3.97
N ILE A 173 -8.62 -9.43 5.16
CA ILE A 173 -9.76 -10.28 5.50
C ILE A 173 -10.93 -9.97 4.55
N ARG A 174 -11.32 -8.70 4.38
CA ARG A 174 -12.40 -8.32 3.46
C ARG A 174 -12.15 -8.71 2.01
N GLN A 175 -10.90 -8.60 1.54
CA GLN A 175 -10.55 -8.97 0.16
C GLN A 175 -10.65 -10.48 -0.08
N GLN A 176 -10.37 -11.31 0.94
CA GLN A 176 -10.34 -12.76 0.80
C GLN A 176 -11.74 -13.40 0.79
N TYR A 177 -12.72 -12.80 1.47
CA TYR A 177 -14.10 -13.31 1.49
C TYR A 177 -14.81 -13.20 0.12
N ILE A 178 -14.64 -12.09 -0.59
CA ILE A 178 -15.41 -11.81 -1.82
C ILE A 178 -14.98 -12.74 -2.97
N GLY A 179 -13.68 -13.00 -3.12
CA GLY A 179 -13.15 -13.83 -4.20
C GLY A 179 -13.56 -15.30 -4.11
N ASN A 180 -13.58 -15.85 -2.90
CA ASN A 180 -13.95 -17.25 -2.67
C ASN A 180 -15.46 -17.47 -2.77
N ILE A 181 -16.27 -16.53 -2.25
CA ILE A 181 -17.73 -16.62 -2.34
C ILE A 181 -18.18 -16.52 -3.79
N MET A 182 -17.62 -15.59 -4.59
CA MET A 182 -17.97 -15.45 -6.00
C MET A 182 -17.66 -16.71 -6.82
N ARG A 183 -16.48 -17.33 -6.60
CA ARG A 183 -16.11 -18.58 -7.27
C ARG A 183 -17.04 -19.74 -6.86
N ARG A 184 -17.44 -19.80 -5.58
CA ARG A 184 -18.36 -20.80 -5.06
C ARG A 184 -19.75 -20.66 -5.68
N VAL A 185 -20.30 -19.44 -5.70
CA VAL A 185 -21.61 -19.13 -6.29
C VAL A 185 -21.61 -19.37 -7.81
N LEU A 186 -20.53 -19.01 -8.52
CA LEU A 186 -20.39 -19.31 -9.94
C LEU A 186 -20.37 -20.82 -10.20
N ALA A 187 -19.59 -21.57 -9.44
CA ALA A 187 -19.52 -23.02 -9.58
C ALA A 187 -20.88 -23.69 -9.30
N GLU A 188 -21.59 -23.21 -8.27
CA GLU A 188 -22.92 -23.69 -7.89
C GLU A 188 -23.97 -23.35 -8.97
N SER A 189 -23.93 -22.13 -9.51
CA SER A 189 -24.81 -21.70 -10.61
C SER A 189 -24.58 -22.55 -11.88
N LEU A 190 -23.31 -22.79 -12.24
CA LEU A 190 -22.97 -23.63 -13.40
C LEU A 190 -23.35 -25.09 -13.19
N TYR A 191 -23.21 -25.60 -11.97
CA TYR A 191 -23.64 -26.96 -11.61
C TYR A 191 -25.16 -27.12 -11.75
N LEU A 192 -25.94 -26.15 -11.26
CA LEU A 192 -27.39 -26.16 -11.39
C LEU A 192 -27.83 -26.05 -12.85
N ILE A 193 -27.19 -25.19 -13.65
CA ILE A 193 -27.45 -25.08 -15.10
C ILE A 193 -27.13 -26.41 -15.81
N ALA A 194 -26.06 -27.10 -15.43
CA ALA A 194 -25.68 -28.39 -16.00
C ALA A 194 -26.64 -29.53 -15.61
N GLY A 195 -27.33 -29.42 -14.47
CA GLY A 195 -28.32 -30.38 -13.99
C GLY A 195 -29.74 -30.19 -14.54
N LEU A 196 -30.01 -29.11 -15.27
CA LEU A 196 -31.32 -28.89 -15.88
C LEU A 196 -31.55 -29.85 -17.07
N PRO A 197 -32.75 -30.43 -17.22
CA PRO A 197 -33.08 -31.37 -18.29
C PRO A 197 -33.04 -30.74 -19.70
N TYR A 198 -33.01 -29.40 -19.78
CA TYR A 198 -32.74 -28.66 -20.99
C TYR A 198 -31.22 -28.48 -21.13
N GLY A 199 -30.56 -29.40 -21.83
CA GLY A 199 -29.15 -29.26 -22.22
C GLY A 199 -28.89 -28.00 -23.06
N ARG A 200 -27.64 -27.81 -23.51
CA ARG A 200 -27.05 -26.64 -24.25
C ARG A 200 -27.82 -26.04 -25.47
N HIS A 201 -29.06 -26.42 -25.73
CA HIS A 201 -29.86 -26.10 -26.91
C HIS A 201 -30.76 -24.86 -26.73
N SER A 202 -30.36 -23.88 -25.89
CA SER A 202 -31.02 -22.56 -25.86
C SER A 202 -30.63 -21.77 -27.12
N GLY A 203 -31.28 -22.12 -28.22
CA GLY A 203 -31.04 -21.60 -29.57
C GLY A 203 -31.72 -22.40 -30.68
N GLY A 204 -32.32 -23.56 -30.38
CA GLY A 204 -33.23 -24.22 -31.31
C GLY A 204 -34.47 -23.35 -31.51
N GLN A 205 -34.79 -23.00 -32.76
CA GLN A 205 -36.01 -22.28 -33.12
C GLN A 205 -37.21 -22.94 -32.43
N VAL A 206 -37.79 -22.26 -31.45
CA VAL A 206 -39.04 -22.70 -30.83
C VAL A 206 -40.18 -22.12 -31.65
N GLY A 207 -40.73 -22.98 -32.51
CA GLY A 207 -41.90 -22.70 -33.34
C GLY A 207 -41.62 -23.00 -34.81
N GLU A 208 -42.57 -23.68 -35.47
CA GLU A 208 -42.58 -23.72 -36.93
C GLU A 208 -42.66 -22.29 -37.47
N PRO A 209 -41.95 -21.97 -38.56
CA PRO A 209 -42.05 -20.66 -39.20
C PRO A 209 -43.50 -20.43 -39.62
N VAL A 210 -44.19 -19.54 -38.90
CA VAL A 210 -45.55 -19.12 -39.24
C VAL A 210 -45.48 -18.49 -40.63
N THR A 211 -46.03 -19.18 -41.62
CA THR A 211 -46.08 -18.70 -42.99
C THR A 211 -46.99 -17.48 -43.00
N PRO A 212 -46.51 -16.30 -43.43
CA PRO A 212 -47.35 -15.11 -43.46
C PRO A 212 -48.55 -15.35 -44.41
N PRO A 213 -49.77 -14.93 -44.03
CA PRO A 213 -50.95 -15.17 -44.86
C PRO A 213 -50.75 -14.54 -46.24
N SER A 214 -50.99 -15.34 -47.29
CA SER A 214 -50.82 -14.91 -48.67
C SER A 214 -51.70 -13.69 -48.95
N ARG A 215 -51.09 -12.54 -49.23
CA ARG A 215 -51.82 -11.40 -49.81
C ARG A 215 -52.36 -11.83 -51.17
N ALA A 216 -53.64 -12.23 -51.21
CA ALA A 216 -54.38 -12.36 -52.44
C ALA A 216 -54.37 -10.99 -53.12
N ARG A 217 -53.51 -10.84 -54.14
CA ARG A 217 -53.55 -9.70 -55.05
C ARG A 217 -54.80 -9.86 -55.90
N SER A 218 -55.89 -9.23 -55.48
CA SER A 218 -57.00 -8.88 -56.37
C SER A 218 -56.46 -7.89 -57.41
N ALA A 219 -56.02 -8.40 -58.55
CA ALA A 219 -55.77 -7.57 -59.72
C ALA A 219 -57.14 -7.13 -60.29
N PRO A 220 -57.42 -5.83 -60.43
CA PRO A 220 -58.63 -5.38 -61.11
C PRO A 220 -58.48 -5.66 -62.60
N ARG A 221 -59.43 -6.43 -63.15
CA ARG A 221 -59.59 -6.65 -64.58
C ARG A 221 -60.10 -5.35 -65.22
N TRP A 222 -59.32 -4.79 -66.13
CA TRP A 222 -59.75 -3.87 -67.17
C TRP A 222 -59.12 -4.34 -68.48
#